data_AF-A0A671K9V4-F1
#
_entry.id   AF-A0A671K9V4-F1
#
_cell.length_a   1.000
_cell.length_b   1.000
_cell.length_c   1.000
_cell.angle_alpha   90.00
_cell.angle_beta   90.00
_cell.angle_gamma   90.00
#
_symmetry.space_group_name_H-M   'P 1'
#
loop_
_entity.id
_entity.type
_entity.pdbx_description
1 polymer ?
#
loop_
_entity_poly.entity_id
_entity_poly.type
_entity_poly.pdbx_seq_one_letter_code
_entity_poly.pdbx_strand_id
1 'polypeptide(L)'
;DDPDPQFLPGPGPGGGLCFADGRRRVDYVLVYHCKRRQSQHRHSVVSNGNVPSQTPTPSRRSTKGDISEAVLEAGLGMEPANELQDKIREEFERRLQEEGLEIEHDKEMRTVRFTHLHVPWSVLSREAELLKIRVPTKKTYQLKEKTGLMGVISTFWTKINQPFQPGVPEPQDPRTRVLSQPFSRDKLHLFDIKPKNSLFSNAIRGRIVYEILRRTACTQTCQTMGISSLLAKGVYDSAFPLHDGDFDSSEDKENRNDRQMLHEEWANYGACYKYQPMDLIRKYFGEKIGLYFAWLGVYTQLLIPASALGVAVFLYGCLTVDTNVPSQEMCDEHLNFTMCPLCDRVCDYWQLSSICSTARASYLFDNHTTVGFAIFMSLWAAVFLEHWKRRQRCLQHSWDLTGMEDDEVRKVQSI
;
A
#
# COMPACT_ATOMS: atom_id res chain seq x y z
N ASP A 1 -29.18 11.93 30.16
CA ASP A 1 -28.98 10.56 29.65
C ASP A 1 -29.91 10.34 28.49
N ASP A 2 -29.34 9.96 27.35
CA ASP A 2 -30.07 9.55 26.14
C ASP A 2 -29.09 8.62 25.38
N PRO A 3 -29.43 7.37 25.03
CA PRO A 3 -28.44 6.42 24.53
C PRO A 3 -28.07 6.69 23.08
N ASP A 4 -26.77 6.75 22.79
CA ASP A 4 -26.22 6.81 21.43
C ASP A 4 -26.81 5.70 20.54
N PRO A 5 -27.27 6.00 19.30
CA PRO A 5 -27.77 4.98 18.40
C PRO A 5 -26.66 3.99 18.05
N GLN A 6 -26.89 2.71 18.38
CA GLN A 6 -25.89 1.66 18.30
C GLN A 6 -25.48 1.38 16.86
N PHE A 7 -24.28 1.82 16.47
CA PHE A 7 -23.57 1.15 15.39
C PHE A 7 -22.93 -0.12 15.95
N LEU A 8 -23.67 -1.23 15.91
CA LEU A 8 -23.12 -2.55 16.18
C LEU A 8 -22.15 -2.89 15.04
N PRO A 9 -20.83 -3.09 15.28
CA PRO A 9 -20.06 -3.88 14.34
C PRO A 9 -20.73 -5.26 14.25
N GLY A 10 -21.03 -5.71 13.02
CA GLY A 10 -21.81 -6.93 12.80
C GLY A 10 -21.21 -8.12 13.56
N PRO A 11 -22.02 -8.94 14.26
CA PRO A 11 -21.51 -10.03 15.10
C PRO A 11 -21.06 -11.21 14.23
N GLY A 12 -19.90 -11.08 13.61
CA GLY A 12 -19.15 -12.22 13.06
C GLY A 12 -18.45 -12.98 14.19
N PRO A 13 -18.83 -14.23 14.50
CA PRO A 13 -18.16 -15.03 15.53
C PRO A 13 -16.77 -15.47 15.04
N GLY A 14 -15.78 -14.57 15.15
CA GLY A 14 -14.40 -14.79 14.72
C GLY A 14 -13.63 -13.54 14.27
N GLY A 15 -14.26 -12.37 14.15
CA GLY A 15 -13.60 -11.15 13.68
C GLY A 15 -12.77 -10.44 14.75
N GLY A 16 -11.45 -10.65 14.78
CA GLY A 16 -10.49 -10.02 15.70
C GLY A 16 -10.24 -8.51 15.52
N LEU A 17 -11.28 -7.74 15.13
CA LEU A 17 -11.23 -6.29 14.92
C LEU A 17 -11.54 -5.49 16.20
N CYS A 18 -12.07 -6.15 17.22
CA CYS A 18 -12.34 -5.59 18.54
C CYS A 18 -11.69 -6.44 19.63
N PHE A 19 -11.47 -5.81 20.78
CA PHE A 19 -11.12 -6.43 22.05
C PHE A 19 -12.19 -7.45 22.47
N ALA A 20 -11.89 -8.32 23.43
CA ALA A 20 -12.80 -9.37 23.90
C ALA A 20 -14.13 -8.86 24.50
N ASP A 21 -14.29 -7.54 24.70
CA ASP A 21 -15.55 -6.90 25.09
C ASP A 21 -16.49 -6.54 23.92
N GLY A 22 -16.03 -6.66 22.67
CA GLY A 22 -16.79 -6.33 21.46
C GLY A 22 -17.07 -4.82 21.26
N ARG A 23 -16.53 -3.95 22.12
CA ARG A 23 -16.79 -2.49 22.12
C ARG A 23 -15.57 -1.69 21.69
N ARG A 24 -14.38 -2.07 22.16
CA ARG A 24 -13.14 -1.36 21.85
C ARG A 24 -12.49 -1.94 20.60
N ARG A 25 -12.35 -1.12 19.57
CA ARG A 25 -11.70 -1.49 18.30
C ARG A 25 -10.19 -1.65 18.45
N VAL A 26 -9.60 -2.64 17.81
CA VAL A 26 -8.15 -2.77 17.66
C VAL A 26 -7.68 -1.77 16.61
N ASP A 27 -6.73 -0.91 16.96
CA ASP A 27 -6.16 0.10 16.07
C ASP A 27 -4.76 -0.27 15.57
N TYR A 28 -4.04 -1.06 16.35
CA TYR A 28 -2.68 -1.51 16.06
C TYR A 28 -2.38 -2.81 16.81
N VAL A 29 -1.46 -3.61 16.28
CA VAL A 29 -1.01 -4.87 16.87
C VAL A 29 0.50 -4.87 16.96
N LEU A 30 1.03 -5.27 18.12
CA LEU A 30 2.44 -5.60 18.32
C LEU A 30 2.57 -7.12 18.44
N VAL A 31 3.60 -7.69 17.82
CA VAL A 31 3.81 -9.14 17.75
C VAL A 31 5.19 -9.47 18.30
N TYR A 32 5.29 -10.51 19.12
CA TYR A 32 6.57 -11.06 19.55
C TYR A 32 6.49 -12.58 19.78
N HIS A 33 7.65 -13.24 19.65
CA HIS A 33 7.77 -14.67 19.90
C HIS A 33 8.03 -14.96 21.39
N CYS A 34 7.21 -15.82 21.98
CA CYS A 34 7.48 -16.39 23.30
C CYS A 34 8.28 -17.69 23.14
N LYS A 35 9.57 -17.67 23.48
CA LYS A 35 10.35 -18.91 23.56
C LYS A 35 9.82 -19.76 24.72
N ARG A 36 9.50 -21.02 24.42
CA ARG A 36 8.90 -21.97 25.35
C ARG A 36 9.87 -22.22 26.51
N ARG A 37 9.58 -21.71 27.72
CA ARG A 37 10.26 -22.15 28.95
C ARG A 37 10.14 -23.67 29.02
N GLN A 38 11.25 -24.38 28.80
CA GLN A 38 11.32 -25.79 29.19
C GLN A 38 11.17 -25.81 30.71
N SER A 39 10.08 -26.41 31.20
CA SER A 39 9.86 -26.51 32.65
C SER A 39 11.04 -27.25 33.26
N GLN A 40 11.69 -26.62 34.24
CA GLN A 40 12.83 -27.20 34.95
C GLN A 40 12.52 -28.65 35.39
N HIS A 41 13.54 -29.51 35.29
CA HIS A 41 13.44 -30.92 35.67
C HIS A 41 12.75 -31.09 37.03
N ARG A 42 11.59 -31.78 37.05
CA ARG A 42 11.22 -32.54 38.24
C ARG A 42 12.28 -33.62 38.39
N HIS A 43 13.19 -33.44 39.33
CA HIS A 43 14.14 -34.48 39.75
C HIS A 43 13.35 -35.65 40.37
N SER A 44 12.90 -36.60 39.54
CA SER A 44 12.43 -37.89 40.02
C SER A 44 13.65 -38.75 40.35
N VAL A 45 13.93 -38.90 41.64
CA VAL A 45 14.89 -39.90 42.14
C VAL A 45 14.38 -41.29 41.75
N VAL A 46 15.06 -41.95 40.82
CA VAL A 46 14.80 -43.35 40.47
C VAL A 46 15.83 -44.22 41.18
N SER A 47 15.33 -45.14 42.01
CA SER A 47 16.15 -46.13 42.71
C SER A 47 16.60 -47.25 41.75
N ASN A 48 17.80 -47.80 41.97
CA ASN A 48 18.37 -48.88 41.16
C ASN A 48 17.54 -50.18 41.23
N GLY A 49 17.48 -50.92 40.11
CA GLY A 49 16.81 -52.23 40.07
C GLY A 49 16.88 -53.01 38.75
N ASN A 50 18.07 -53.53 38.42
CA ASN A 50 18.36 -54.67 37.50
C ASN A 50 17.91 -54.67 36.00
N VAL A 51 18.63 -55.54 35.28
CA VAL A 51 18.85 -55.73 33.82
C VAL A 51 18.90 -57.27 33.60
N PRO A 52 18.87 -57.94 32.39
CA PRO A 52 18.72 -57.52 30.97
C PRO A 52 17.62 -58.29 30.16
N SER A 53 17.37 -57.95 28.87
CA SER A 53 17.99 -58.67 27.72
C SER A 53 17.37 -58.47 26.30
N GLN A 54 18.29 -58.45 25.32
CA GLN A 54 18.19 -58.92 23.91
C GLN A 54 17.48 -58.10 22.80
N THR A 55 18.35 -57.54 21.94
CA THR A 55 18.23 -57.14 20.51
C THR A 55 18.34 -58.39 19.57
N PRO A 56 18.40 -58.37 18.20
CA PRO A 56 18.73 -57.25 17.28
C PRO A 56 18.17 -57.18 15.80
N THR A 57 18.03 -55.95 15.24
CA THR A 57 18.35 -55.54 13.82
C THR A 57 17.62 -56.15 12.57
N PRO A 58 17.83 -55.68 11.30
CA PRO A 58 17.96 -54.29 10.75
C PRO A 58 17.28 -54.01 9.36
N SER A 59 17.42 -52.75 8.89
CA SER A 59 17.39 -52.26 7.47
C SER A 59 16.00 -51.90 6.87
N ARG A 60 15.86 -50.92 5.96
CA ARG A 60 16.83 -50.16 5.13
C ARG A 60 16.29 -48.77 4.67
N ARG A 61 17.19 -47.76 4.63
CA ARG A 61 17.26 -46.52 3.79
C ARG A 61 16.30 -46.45 2.57
N SER A 62 15.81 -45.31 2.07
CA SER A 62 16.39 -43.94 1.92
C SER A 62 15.34 -43.00 1.23
N THR A 63 15.39 -41.66 1.09
CA THR A 63 16.20 -40.52 1.62
C THR A 63 15.38 -39.23 1.37
N LYS A 64 15.45 -38.17 2.22
CA LYS A 64 15.11 -36.79 1.79
C LYS A 64 15.69 -35.68 2.69
N GLY A 65 16.87 -35.18 2.33
CA GLY A 65 17.36 -33.81 2.58
C GLY A 65 17.38 -33.26 4.02
N ASP A 66 18.44 -33.54 4.77
CA ASP A 66 18.75 -32.84 6.02
C ASP A 66 19.31 -31.42 5.75
N ILE A 67 18.58 -30.39 6.19
CA ILE A 67 19.13 -29.05 6.50
C ILE A 67 18.47 -28.54 7.80
N SER A 68 18.43 -29.37 8.84
CA SER A 68 17.85 -29.00 10.13
C SER A 68 18.58 -29.58 11.35
N GLU A 69 19.90 -29.83 11.24
CA GLU A 69 20.68 -30.37 12.35
C GLU A 69 22.13 -29.81 12.37
N ALA A 70 22.25 -28.48 12.34
CA ALA A 70 23.54 -27.77 12.43
C ALA A 70 23.48 -26.40 13.15
N VAL A 71 22.52 -26.21 14.07
CA VAL A 71 22.56 -25.12 15.08
C VAL A 71 22.10 -25.64 16.45
N LEU A 72 22.45 -26.90 16.77
CA LEU A 72 22.12 -27.55 18.05
C LEU A 72 23.32 -27.66 19.01
N GLU A 73 24.33 -26.79 18.86
CA GLU A 73 25.34 -26.51 19.90
C GLU A 73 25.55 -24.99 20.04
N ALA A 74 24.60 -24.34 20.73
CA ALA A 74 24.76 -23.00 21.30
C ALA A 74 24.06 -22.89 22.67
N GLY A 75 23.78 -24.03 23.30
CA GLY A 75 23.09 -24.11 24.59
C GLY A 75 24.05 -23.98 25.76
N LEU A 76 24.39 -22.74 26.15
CA LEU A 76 24.80 -22.31 27.50
C LEU A 76 25.17 -20.80 27.46
N GLY A 77 24.17 -19.92 27.54
CA GLY A 77 24.43 -18.46 27.58
C GLY A 77 23.27 -17.51 27.25
N MET A 78 22.05 -17.98 27.03
CA MET A 78 20.99 -17.18 26.38
C MET A 78 19.81 -16.70 27.27
N GLU A 79 19.76 -17.09 28.53
CA GLU A 79 18.71 -16.64 29.48
C GLU A 79 18.70 -15.12 29.75
N PRO A 80 19.84 -14.42 29.99
CA PRO A 80 19.78 -13.00 30.38
C PRO A 80 19.29 -12.07 29.26
N ALA A 81 19.43 -12.48 28.00
CA ALA A 81 18.93 -11.72 26.86
C ALA A 81 17.39 -11.74 26.78
N ASN A 82 16.76 -12.88 27.06
CA ASN A 82 15.30 -13.01 27.05
C ASN A 82 14.67 -12.21 28.19
N GLU A 83 15.20 -12.32 29.41
CA GLU A 83 14.70 -11.55 30.57
C GLU A 83 14.87 -10.03 30.39
N LEU A 84 15.94 -9.60 29.71
CA LEU A 84 16.14 -8.19 29.37
C LEU A 84 15.10 -7.73 28.34
N GLN A 85 14.84 -8.52 27.29
CA GLN A 85 13.78 -8.20 26.32
C GLN A 85 12.40 -8.11 26.97
N ASP A 86 12.06 -9.01 27.88
CA ASP A 86 10.77 -8.98 28.60
C ASP A 86 10.64 -7.73 29.48
N LYS A 87 11.69 -7.35 30.24
CA LYS A 87 11.69 -6.10 31.03
C LYS A 87 11.55 -4.84 30.16
N ILE A 88 12.13 -4.84 28.95
CA ILE A 88 11.97 -3.74 27.98
C ILE A 88 10.53 -3.70 27.42
N ARG A 89 9.90 -4.86 27.16
CA ARG A 89 8.48 -4.95 26.75
C ARG A 89 7.57 -4.39 27.84
N GLU A 90 7.74 -4.86 29.08
CA GLU A 90 6.98 -4.38 30.24
C GLU A 90 7.15 -2.88 30.47
N GLU A 91 8.37 -2.33 30.34
CA GLU A 91 8.60 -0.89 30.41
C GLU A 91 7.84 -0.16 29.30
N PHE A 92 7.94 -0.63 28.04
CA PHE A 92 7.31 0.01 26.89
C PHE A 92 5.77 -0.03 26.98
N GLU A 93 5.17 -1.17 27.29
CA GLU A 93 3.72 -1.32 27.44
C GLU A 93 3.19 -0.45 28.60
N ARG A 94 3.88 -0.42 29.75
CA ARG A 94 3.56 0.50 30.85
C ARG A 94 3.61 1.97 30.41
N ARG A 95 4.60 2.35 29.59
CA ARG A 95 4.72 3.71 29.05
C ARG A 95 3.60 4.06 28.07
N LEU A 96 3.14 3.11 27.25
CA LEU A 96 1.98 3.30 26.39
C LEU A 96 0.69 3.48 27.21
N GLN A 97 0.55 2.77 28.34
CA GLN A 97 -0.55 2.99 29.28
C GLN A 97 -0.46 4.37 29.98
N GLU A 98 0.74 4.84 30.36
CA GLU A 98 0.94 6.21 30.87
C GLU A 98 0.56 7.29 29.85
N GLU A 99 0.83 7.08 28.56
CA GLU A 99 0.38 7.94 27.46
C GLU A 99 -1.14 7.90 27.23
N GLY A 100 -1.81 6.88 27.77
CA GLY A 100 -3.27 6.68 27.75
C GLY A 100 -3.77 5.68 26.70
N LEU A 101 -2.93 4.82 26.12
CA LEU A 101 -3.39 3.71 25.29
C LEU A 101 -3.93 2.57 26.15
N GLU A 102 -4.95 1.90 25.64
CA GLU A 102 -5.49 0.70 26.23
C GLU A 102 -4.90 -0.53 25.53
N ILE A 103 -4.51 -1.53 26.31
CA ILE A 103 -3.75 -2.71 25.85
C ILE A 103 -4.51 -3.98 26.22
N GLU A 104 -4.68 -4.90 25.27
CA GLU A 104 -5.21 -6.24 25.50
C GLU A 104 -4.29 -7.30 24.89
N HIS A 105 -3.76 -8.20 25.73
CA HIS A 105 -2.99 -9.34 25.29
C HIS A 105 -3.88 -10.52 24.90
N ASP A 106 -3.53 -11.23 23.84
CA ASP A 106 -4.18 -12.49 23.49
C ASP A 106 -4.04 -13.52 24.63
N LYS A 107 -5.15 -14.22 24.93
CA LYS A 107 -5.28 -15.16 26.06
C LYS A 107 -4.65 -16.52 25.76
N GLU A 108 -4.50 -16.88 24.48
CA GLU A 108 -3.88 -18.14 24.11
C GLU A 108 -2.35 -18.09 24.21
N MET A 109 -1.75 -19.01 24.99
CA MET A 109 -0.29 -19.18 25.03
C MET A 109 0.23 -19.90 23.79
N ARG A 110 0.20 -19.19 22.65
CA ARG A 110 0.84 -19.58 21.39
C ARG A 110 2.34 -19.25 21.43
N THR A 111 3.10 -19.77 20.47
CA THR A 111 4.53 -19.44 20.26
C THR A 111 4.76 -17.99 19.80
N VAL A 112 3.69 -17.35 19.33
CA VAL A 112 3.57 -15.93 18.98
C VAL A 112 2.54 -15.33 19.93
N ARG A 113 2.83 -14.18 20.53
CA ARG A 113 1.85 -13.39 21.27
C ARG A 113 1.50 -12.12 20.50
N PHE A 114 0.20 -11.82 20.47
CA PHE A 114 -0.35 -10.59 19.92
C PHE A 114 -0.74 -9.67 21.08
N THR A 115 -0.20 -8.44 21.07
CA THR A 115 -0.60 -7.34 21.95
C THR A 115 -1.45 -6.38 21.12
N HIS A 116 -2.75 -6.31 21.40
CA HIS A 116 -3.68 -5.40 20.74
C HIS A 116 -3.67 -4.04 21.42
N LEU A 117 -3.64 -2.97 20.62
CA LEU A 117 -3.67 -1.58 21.09
C LEU A 117 -4.97 -0.90 20.64
N HIS A 118 -5.63 -0.22 21.59
CA HIS A 118 -6.76 0.66 21.36
C HIS A 118 -6.40 2.10 21.76
N VAL A 119 -6.75 3.08 20.91
CA VAL A 119 -6.63 4.50 21.26
C VAL A 119 -8.00 5.09 21.64
N PRO A 120 -8.23 5.44 22.93
CA PRO A 120 -9.49 6.04 23.37
C PRO A 120 -9.63 7.48 22.86
N TRP A 121 -10.88 7.96 22.81
CA TRP A 121 -11.22 9.28 22.26
C TRP A 121 -10.45 10.45 22.91
N SER A 122 -10.15 10.36 24.21
CA SER A 122 -9.39 11.36 24.97
C SER A 122 -7.97 11.56 24.40
N VAL A 123 -7.25 10.45 24.16
CA VAL A 123 -5.92 10.47 23.55
C VAL A 123 -6.03 10.81 22.07
N LEU A 124 -6.95 10.16 21.34
CA LEU A 124 -7.14 10.38 19.90
C LEU A 124 -7.37 11.86 19.57
N SER A 125 -8.22 12.55 20.34
CA SER A 125 -8.50 13.99 20.15
C SER A 125 -7.32 14.89 20.56
N ARG A 126 -6.57 14.54 21.62
CA ARG A 126 -5.33 15.24 22.01
C ARG A 126 -4.27 15.14 20.91
N GLU A 127 -4.05 13.95 20.38
CA GLU A 127 -3.02 13.73 19.34
C GLU A 127 -3.44 14.27 17.98
N ALA A 128 -4.72 14.22 17.62
CA ALA A 128 -5.21 14.82 16.38
C ALA A 128 -5.01 16.35 16.35
N GLU A 129 -5.15 17.01 17.50
CA GLU A 129 -4.88 18.46 17.65
C GLU A 129 -3.37 18.75 17.57
N LEU A 130 -2.54 17.98 18.29
CA LEU A 130 -1.07 18.10 18.23
C LEU A 130 -0.51 17.86 16.83
N LEU A 131 -1.09 16.91 16.08
CA LEU A 131 -0.75 16.62 14.69
C LEU A 131 -1.47 17.50 13.66
N LYS A 132 -2.27 18.49 14.12
CA LYS A 132 -3.05 19.43 13.27
C LYS A 132 -3.88 18.72 12.20
N ILE A 133 -4.39 17.53 12.49
CA ILE A 133 -5.11 16.69 11.52
C ILE A 133 -6.34 17.44 11.04
N ARG A 134 -6.47 17.64 9.74
CA ARG A 134 -7.58 18.39 9.18
C ARG A 134 -8.83 17.53 9.05
N VAL A 135 -9.94 18.04 9.54
CA VAL A 135 -11.23 17.33 9.64
C VAL A 135 -12.32 18.18 8.97
N PRO A 136 -13.29 17.58 8.27
CA PRO A 136 -14.42 18.30 7.67
C PRO A 136 -15.23 19.11 8.70
N THR A 137 -15.49 20.38 8.37
CA THR A 137 -16.36 21.26 9.16
C THR A 137 -17.80 21.22 8.65
N LYS A 138 -18.76 21.73 9.43
CA LYS A 138 -20.15 21.90 8.99
C LYS A 138 -20.32 22.95 7.89
N LYS A 139 -19.28 23.71 7.55
CA LYS A 139 -19.33 24.74 6.51
C LYS A 139 -18.97 24.15 5.15
N THR A 140 -19.93 24.23 4.22
CA THR A 140 -19.73 23.92 2.81
C THR A 140 -19.62 25.18 1.97
N TYR A 141 -18.90 25.12 0.87
CA TYR A 141 -18.94 26.11 -0.21
C TYR A 141 -19.39 25.44 -1.51
N GLN A 142 -20.09 26.21 -2.35
CA GLN A 142 -20.54 25.76 -3.67
C GLN A 142 -19.53 26.19 -4.73
N LEU A 143 -19.15 25.27 -5.61
CA LEU A 143 -18.29 25.55 -6.76
C LEU A 143 -19.06 26.31 -7.83
N LYS A 144 -18.43 27.36 -8.41
CA LYS A 144 -19.04 28.14 -9.50
C LYS A 144 -19.26 27.26 -10.73
N GLU A 145 -20.48 27.31 -11.27
CA GLU A 145 -20.89 26.54 -12.43
C GLU A 145 -20.12 26.92 -13.70
N LYS A 146 -19.79 25.92 -14.53
CA LYS A 146 -19.15 26.12 -15.84
C LYS A 146 -20.22 26.52 -16.85
N THR A 147 -20.48 27.81 -16.99
CA THR A 147 -21.46 28.33 -17.95
C THR A 147 -20.97 28.29 -19.40
N GLY A 148 -21.92 28.27 -20.35
CA GLY A 148 -21.65 28.28 -21.79
C GLY A 148 -21.23 26.93 -22.37
N LEU A 149 -20.48 26.97 -23.48
CA LEU A 149 -20.03 25.78 -24.23
C LEU A 149 -19.28 24.76 -23.35
N MET A 150 -18.49 25.24 -22.39
CA MET A 150 -17.75 24.40 -21.43
C MET A 150 -18.68 23.54 -20.56
N GLY A 151 -19.88 24.04 -20.24
CA GLY A 151 -20.92 23.32 -19.52
C GLY A 151 -21.48 22.17 -20.35
N VAL A 152 -21.92 22.46 -21.58
CA VAL A 152 -22.45 21.45 -22.52
C VAL A 152 -21.45 20.33 -22.78
N ILE A 153 -20.18 20.69 -23.03
CA ILE A 153 -19.08 19.73 -23.17
C ILE A 153 -18.95 18.87 -21.91
N SER A 154 -19.00 19.47 -20.71
CA SER A 154 -18.88 18.70 -19.47
C SER A 154 -20.04 17.73 -19.22
N THR A 155 -21.28 18.10 -19.54
CA THR A 155 -22.46 17.22 -19.41
C THR A 155 -22.42 16.06 -20.41
N PHE A 156 -21.89 16.29 -21.61
CA PHE A 156 -21.65 15.23 -22.60
C PHE A 156 -20.57 14.25 -22.11
N TRP A 157 -19.46 14.78 -21.58
CA TRP A 157 -18.39 13.97 -20.99
C TRP A 157 -18.84 13.16 -19.77
N THR A 158 -19.64 13.72 -18.84
CA THR A 158 -20.14 12.94 -17.70
C THR A 158 -21.07 11.81 -18.14
N LYS A 159 -21.91 12.04 -19.15
CA LYS A 159 -22.79 11.00 -19.71
C LYS A 159 -22.02 9.87 -20.41
N ILE A 160 -20.95 10.19 -21.16
CA ILE A 160 -20.06 9.18 -21.74
C ILE A 160 -19.26 8.44 -20.67
N ASN A 161 -18.84 9.14 -19.61
CA ASN A 161 -18.00 8.57 -18.56
C ASN A 161 -18.79 7.82 -17.47
N GLN A 162 -20.13 7.84 -17.52
CA GLN A 162 -21.01 7.20 -16.55
C GLN A 162 -20.77 5.67 -16.38
N PRO A 163 -20.68 4.83 -17.44
CA PRO A 163 -20.39 3.40 -17.29
C PRO A 163 -18.97 3.10 -16.77
N PHE A 164 -18.08 4.09 -16.79
CA PHE A 164 -16.72 3.98 -16.27
C PHE A 164 -16.58 4.53 -14.84
N GLN A 165 -17.62 5.11 -14.23
CA GLN A 165 -17.55 5.52 -12.82
C GLN A 165 -17.63 4.29 -11.88
N PRO A 166 -16.86 4.28 -10.78
CA PRO A 166 -16.97 3.26 -9.76
C PRO A 166 -18.26 3.45 -8.93
N GLY A 167 -18.88 2.35 -8.51
CA GLY A 167 -20.11 2.28 -7.71
C GLY A 167 -19.92 2.66 -6.23
N VAL A 168 -19.16 3.72 -5.96
CA VAL A 168 -18.87 4.23 -4.61
C VAL A 168 -19.91 5.28 -4.22
N PRO A 169 -20.34 5.37 -2.94
CA PRO A 169 -21.23 6.44 -2.48
C PRO A 169 -20.66 7.85 -2.75
N GLU A 170 -21.19 8.52 -3.76
CA GLU A 170 -20.81 9.90 -4.09
C GLU A 170 -21.42 10.92 -3.10
N PRO A 171 -20.81 12.10 -2.93
CA PRO A 171 -21.42 13.21 -2.19
C PRO A 171 -22.76 13.62 -2.80
N GLN A 172 -23.77 13.91 -1.96
CA GLN A 172 -25.14 14.24 -2.38
C GLN A 172 -25.26 15.41 -3.37
N ASP A 173 -24.31 16.36 -3.37
CA ASP A 173 -24.13 17.35 -4.44
C ASP A 173 -22.64 17.47 -4.79
N PRO A 174 -22.20 17.05 -5.99
CA PRO A 174 -20.78 17.10 -6.39
C PRO A 174 -20.23 18.53 -6.52
N ARG A 175 -21.10 19.56 -6.48
CA ARG A 175 -20.71 20.98 -6.45
C ARG A 175 -20.42 21.48 -5.04
N THR A 176 -20.97 20.83 -4.00
CA THR A 176 -20.63 21.14 -2.61
C THR A 176 -19.25 20.61 -2.29
N ARG A 177 -18.43 21.45 -1.67
CA ARG A 177 -17.17 21.04 -1.04
C ARG A 177 -17.20 21.44 0.42
N VAL A 178 -16.91 20.46 1.27
CA VAL A 178 -16.79 20.68 2.71
C VAL A 178 -15.46 21.35 3.00
N LEU A 179 -15.46 22.44 3.76
CA LEU A 179 -14.23 23.08 4.21
C LEU A 179 -13.63 22.24 5.34
N SER A 180 -12.36 21.85 5.25
CA SER A 180 -11.65 21.24 6.38
C SER A 180 -10.89 22.30 7.18
N GLN A 181 -10.68 22.02 8.47
CA GLN A 181 -9.84 22.81 9.35
C GLN A 181 -9.02 21.89 10.26
N PRO A 182 -7.83 22.32 10.75
CA PRO A 182 -7.09 21.59 11.77
C PRO A 182 -7.99 21.30 12.97
N PHE A 183 -8.05 20.04 13.39
CA PHE A 183 -8.86 19.59 14.50
C PHE A 183 -8.45 20.32 15.77
N SER A 184 -9.44 20.80 16.53
CA SER A 184 -9.21 21.44 17.82
C SER A 184 -10.31 21.08 18.81
N ARG A 185 -9.90 20.75 20.04
CA ARG A 185 -10.78 20.24 21.10
C ARG A 185 -11.73 21.32 21.64
N ASP A 186 -11.32 22.57 21.62
CA ASP A 186 -12.15 23.70 22.04
C ASP A 186 -13.24 24.05 21.00
N LYS A 187 -13.04 23.63 19.75
CA LYS A 187 -13.86 24.01 18.59
C LYS A 187 -14.66 22.85 17.99
N LEU A 188 -14.93 21.80 18.78
CA LEU A 188 -15.69 20.62 18.36
C LEU A 188 -17.02 20.94 17.66
N HIS A 189 -17.69 22.03 18.06
CA HIS A 189 -18.95 22.48 17.46
C HIS A 189 -18.87 22.83 15.97
N LEU A 190 -17.68 23.21 15.46
CA LEU A 190 -17.42 23.52 14.05
C LEU A 190 -17.37 22.28 13.16
N PHE A 191 -16.98 21.12 13.71
CA PHE A 191 -16.79 19.88 12.97
C PHE A 191 -18.11 19.11 12.82
N ASP A 192 -18.26 18.39 11.70
CA ASP A 192 -19.42 17.50 11.51
C ASP A 192 -19.21 16.18 12.27
N ILE A 193 -19.42 16.24 13.59
CA ILE A 193 -19.26 15.09 14.48
C ILE A 193 -20.51 14.20 14.39
N LYS A 194 -20.49 13.31 13.40
CA LYS A 194 -21.14 11.98 13.44
C LYS A 194 -20.62 11.18 14.67
N PRO A 195 -21.24 10.05 15.09
CA PRO A 195 -20.83 9.29 16.28
C PRO A 195 -19.31 9.25 16.46
N LYS A 196 -18.81 9.61 17.66
CA LYS A 196 -17.40 9.98 17.91
C LYS A 196 -16.38 9.00 17.32
N ASN A 197 -16.73 7.72 17.29
CA ASN A 197 -15.90 6.64 16.77
C ASN A 197 -15.67 6.67 15.24
N SER A 198 -16.49 7.39 14.46
CA SER A 198 -16.40 7.46 13.00
C SER A 198 -15.73 8.73 12.44
N LEU A 199 -15.35 9.69 13.29
CA LEU A 199 -14.77 10.96 12.81
C LEU A 199 -13.40 10.78 12.14
N PHE A 200 -12.60 9.86 12.67
CA PHE A 200 -11.25 9.56 12.19
C PHE A 200 -11.23 8.22 11.48
N SER A 201 -10.76 8.18 10.23
CA SER A 201 -10.61 6.94 9.47
C SER A 201 -9.57 6.01 10.10
N ASN A 202 -9.61 4.73 9.72
CA ASN A 202 -8.72 3.72 10.26
C ASN A 202 -7.25 4.04 9.94
N ALA A 203 -6.97 4.59 8.76
CA ALA A 203 -5.65 5.13 8.40
C ALA A 203 -5.19 6.27 9.34
N ILE A 204 -6.08 7.19 9.71
CA ILE A 204 -5.75 8.29 10.64
C ILE A 204 -5.52 7.76 12.06
N ARG A 205 -6.35 6.83 12.55
CA ARG A 205 -6.17 6.19 13.85
C ARG A 205 -4.84 5.43 13.93
N GLY A 206 -4.54 4.62 12.91
CA GLY A 206 -3.26 3.92 12.80
C GLY A 206 -2.05 4.87 12.73
N ARG A 207 -2.17 6.00 12.02
CA ARG A 207 -1.14 7.06 11.98
C ARG A 207 -0.91 7.70 13.35
N ILE A 208 -1.98 7.98 14.11
CA ILE A 208 -1.89 8.51 15.48
C ILE A 208 -1.18 7.50 16.39
N VAL A 209 -1.61 6.23 16.40
CA VAL A 209 -0.99 5.20 17.23
C VAL A 209 0.48 4.99 16.86
N TYR A 210 0.82 4.96 15.57
CA TYR A 210 2.20 4.86 15.11
C TYR A 210 3.08 6.04 15.58
N GLU A 211 2.55 7.27 15.60
CA GLU A 211 3.32 8.42 16.12
C GLU A 211 3.54 8.33 17.64
N ILE A 212 2.57 7.81 18.41
CA ILE A 212 2.77 7.54 19.84
C ILE A 212 3.81 6.43 20.03
N LEU A 213 3.69 5.32 19.30
CA LEU A 213 4.67 4.23 19.29
C LEU A 213 6.08 4.69 18.90
N ARG A 214 6.20 5.71 18.03
CA ARG A 214 7.47 6.28 17.59
C ARG A 214 8.09 7.25 18.61
N ARG A 215 7.27 8.02 19.34
CA ARG A 215 7.77 8.99 20.33
C ARG A 215 8.09 8.35 21.69
N THR A 216 7.40 7.28 22.07
CA THR A 216 7.57 6.65 23.38
C THR A 216 8.98 6.05 23.50
N ALA A 217 9.76 6.59 24.44
CA ALA A 217 11.13 6.15 24.70
C ALA A 217 11.21 5.20 25.90
N CYS A 218 12.06 4.18 25.79
CA CYS A 218 12.41 3.28 26.89
C CYS A 218 13.69 3.75 27.58
N THR A 219 13.71 3.76 28.91
CA THR A 219 14.87 4.21 29.70
C THR A 219 15.89 3.10 29.94
N GLN A 220 15.45 1.83 30.01
CA GLN A 220 16.34 0.70 30.32
C GLN A 220 17.39 0.40 29.24
N THR A 221 17.22 0.90 28.01
CA THR A 221 18.21 0.71 26.93
C THR A 221 18.68 2.04 26.33
N CYS A 222 19.58 2.72 27.05
CA CYS A 222 20.43 3.81 26.56
C CYS A 222 19.77 4.72 25.51
N GLN A 223 18.66 5.37 25.89
CA GLN A 223 17.95 6.35 25.08
C GLN A 223 17.43 5.87 23.70
N THR A 224 17.19 4.57 23.48
CA THR A 224 16.56 4.17 22.21
C THR A 224 15.09 4.57 22.14
N MET A 225 14.80 5.49 21.22
CA MET A 225 13.48 6.04 20.99
C MET A 225 12.65 5.16 20.05
N GLY A 226 11.41 4.88 20.45
CA GLY A 226 10.37 4.39 19.56
C GLY A 226 10.42 2.91 19.14
N ILE A 227 9.27 2.46 18.65
CA ILE A 227 9.02 1.09 18.18
C ILE A 227 10.03 0.62 17.13
N SER A 228 10.52 1.50 16.26
CA SER A 228 11.49 1.14 15.21
C SER A 228 12.80 0.59 15.77
N SER A 229 13.26 1.09 16.92
CA SER A 229 14.45 0.54 17.58
C SER A 229 14.17 -0.80 18.28
N LEU A 230 12.96 -0.96 18.83
CA LEU A 230 12.54 -2.22 19.46
C LEU A 230 12.36 -3.35 18.43
N LEU A 231 11.88 -3.04 17.22
CA LEU A 231 11.85 -3.96 16.08
C LEU A 231 13.28 -4.31 15.62
N ALA A 232 14.15 -3.33 15.43
CA ALA A 232 15.54 -3.57 15.02
C ALA A 232 16.36 -4.40 16.03
N LYS A 233 16.00 -4.34 17.33
CA LYS A 233 16.58 -5.16 18.41
C LYS A 233 15.93 -6.55 18.56
N GLY A 234 14.89 -6.87 17.81
CA GLY A 234 14.11 -8.10 17.97
C GLY A 234 13.34 -8.19 19.30
N VAL A 235 13.05 -7.07 19.96
CA VAL A 235 12.17 -7.01 21.14
C VAL A 235 10.73 -7.24 20.71
N TYR A 236 10.31 -6.60 19.62
CA TYR A 236 9.13 -6.98 18.85
C TYR A 236 9.59 -7.56 17.51
N ASP A 237 8.81 -8.49 16.97
CA ASP A 237 9.02 -9.07 15.64
C ASP A 237 8.39 -8.17 14.57
N SER A 238 7.14 -7.80 14.77
CA SER A 238 6.36 -6.97 13.84
C SER A 238 5.36 -6.07 14.56
N ALA A 239 5.01 -4.95 13.93
CA ALA A 239 4.06 -3.98 14.45
C ALA A 239 3.26 -3.37 13.29
N PHE A 240 1.94 -3.54 13.27
CA PHE A 240 1.09 -3.15 12.12
C PHE A 240 -0.34 -2.77 12.52
N PRO A 241 -1.02 -1.89 11.75
CA PRO A 241 -2.46 -1.66 11.86
C PRO A 241 -3.25 -2.83 11.27
N LEU A 242 -4.49 -3.04 11.73
CA LEU A 242 -5.40 -4.04 11.15
C LEU A 242 -6.18 -3.50 9.94
N HIS A 243 -6.58 -4.41 9.07
CA HIS A 243 -7.47 -4.16 7.94
C HIS A 243 -8.96 -4.26 8.33
N ASP A 244 -9.82 -3.62 7.57
CA ASP A 244 -11.27 -3.55 7.78
C ASP A 244 -11.94 -4.87 7.38
N GLY A 245 -11.79 -5.88 8.24
CA GLY A 245 -12.43 -7.19 8.10
C GLY A 245 -11.95 -8.00 6.91
N ASP A 246 -12.73 -9.03 6.58
CA ASP A 246 -12.50 -9.85 5.41
C ASP A 246 -12.93 -9.13 4.12
N PHE A 247 -12.42 -9.61 2.98
CA PHE A 247 -12.71 -9.08 1.64
C PHE A 247 -13.67 -9.97 0.84
N ASP A 248 -13.89 -11.21 1.28
CA ASP A 248 -14.88 -12.12 0.69
C ASP A 248 -16.32 -11.64 0.97
N SER A 249 -17.22 -11.93 0.03
CA SER A 249 -18.51 -11.24 -0.07
C SER A 249 -19.50 -11.65 1.01
N SER A 250 -19.80 -10.73 1.94
CA SER A 250 -21.01 -10.76 2.75
C SER A 250 -22.24 -10.37 1.91
N GLU A 251 -23.40 -10.96 2.20
CA GLU A 251 -24.64 -10.73 1.45
C GLU A 251 -25.25 -9.33 1.70
N ASP A 252 -24.88 -8.68 2.81
CA ASP A 252 -25.41 -7.38 3.25
C ASP A 252 -24.76 -6.20 2.51
N LYS A 253 -25.37 -5.79 1.38
CA LYS A 253 -24.91 -4.65 0.58
C LYS A 253 -24.92 -3.30 1.31
N GLU A 254 -25.64 -3.18 2.42
CA GLU A 254 -25.83 -1.91 3.13
C GLU A 254 -24.71 -1.61 4.15
N ASN A 255 -24.02 -2.64 4.67
CA ASN A 255 -22.93 -2.52 5.64
C ASN A 255 -21.59 -3.02 5.08
N ARG A 256 -21.23 -2.56 3.88
CA ARG A 256 -19.97 -2.90 3.20
C ARG A 256 -18.75 -2.29 3.89
N ASN A 257 -17.70 -3.09 4.11
CA ASN A 257 -16.41 -2.60 4.59
C ASN A 257 -15.69 -1.78 3.50
N ASP A 258 -14.90 -0.77 3.89
CA ASP A 258 -14.08 0.02 2.94
C ASP A 258 -13.15 -0.90 2.11
N ARG A 259 -12.62 -1.97 2.73
CA ARG A 259 -11.79 -2.99 2.07
C ARG A 259 -12.54 -3.75 0.98
N GLN A 260 -13.75 -4.24 1.28
CA GLN A 260 -14.59 -4.99 0.35
C GLN A 260 -14.98 -4.10 -0.84
N MET A 261 -15.37 -2.85 -0.57
CA MET A 261 -15.74 -1.90 -1.61
C MET A 261 -14.56 -1.55 -2.53
N LEU A 262 -13.33 -1.43 -1.99
CA LEU A 262 -12.11 -1.29 -2.79
C LEU A 262 -11.78 -2.53 -3.64
N HIS A 263 -12.09 -3.74 -3.15
CA HIS A 263 -11.89 -4.97 -3.91
C HIS A 263 -12.87 -5.08 -5.08
N GLU A 264 -14.17 -4.88 -4.83
CA GLU A 264 -15.22 -4.98 -5.86
C GLU A 264 -15.09 -3.91 -6.97
N GLU A 265 -14.78 -2.67 -6.60
CA GLU A 265 -14.83 -1.53 -7.53
C GLU A 265 -13.48 -1.13 -8.16
N TRP A 266 -12.35 -1.69 -7.68
CA TRP A 266 -11.02 -1.26 -8.13
C TRP A 266 -9.98 -2.37 -8.19
N ALA A 267 -9.75 -3.12 -7.10
CA ALA A 267 -8.68 -4.12 -7.02
C ALA A 267 -9.03 -5.49 -7.61
N ASN A 268 -9.89 -5.53 -8.64
CA ASN A 268 -10.34 -6.72 -9.34
C ASN A 268 -10.06 -6.56 -10.85
N TYR A 269 -9.54 -7.59 -11.51
CA TYR A 269 -9.33 -7.59 -12.96
C TYR A 269 -10.60 -7.28 -13.76
N GLY A 270 -11.78 -7.67 -13.26
CA GLY A 270 -13.08 -7.32 -13.86
C GLY A 270 -13.46 -5.83 -13.76
N ALA A 271 -12.75 -5.03 -12.97
CA ALA A 271 -12.98 -3.59 -12.78
C ALA A 271 -11.97 -2.71 -13.54
N CYS A 272 -11.07 -3.29 -14.34
CA CYS A 272 -9.95 -2.56 -14.97
C CYS A 272 -10.36 -1.42 -15.94
N TYR A 273 -11.61 -1.43 -16.43
CA TYR A 273 -12.16 -0.36 -17.27
C TYR A 273 -12.67 0.84 -16.47
N LYS A 274 -12.92 0.70 -15.15
CA LYS A 274 -13.45 1.77 -14.31
C LYS A 274 -12.39 2.80 -13.94
N TYR A 275 -12.82 4.03 -13.66
CA TYR A 275 -11.98 5.06 -13.06
C TYR A 275 -11.66 4.72 -11.61
N GLN A 276 -10.43 5.06 -11.18
CA GLN A 276 -9.94 4.74 -9.84
C GLN A 276 -10.64 5.62 -8.77
N PRO A 277 -11.25 5.04 -7.72
CA PRO A 277 -11.93 5.78 -6.66
C PRO A 277 -10.93 6.43 -5.69
N MET A 278 -10.28 7.50 -6.14
CA MET A 278 -9.09 8.06 -5.46
C MET A 278 -9.33 8.48 -4.00
N ASP A 279 -10.49 9.02 -3.67
CA ASP A 279 -10.79 9.48 -2.31
C ASP A 279 -11.03 8.29 -1.35
N LEU A 280 -11.52 7.15 -1.86
CA LEU A 280 -11.64 5.90 -1.09
C LEU A 280 -10.28 5.23 -0.86
N ILE A 281 -9.44 5.17 -1.92
CA ILE A 281 -8.05 4.69 -1.83
C ILE A 281 -7.28 5.52 -0.79
N ARG A 282 -7.44 6.85 -0.81
CA ARG A 282 -6.87 7.74 0.22
C ARG A 282 -7.43 7.45 1.62
N LYS A 283 -8.75 7.33 1.78
CA LYS A 283 -9.40 7.10 3.09
C LYS A 283 -8.83 5.87 3.80
N TYR A 284 -8.56 4.81 3.03
CA TYR A 284 -8.11 3.50 3.51
C TYR A 284 -6.59 3.36 3.62
N PHE A 285 -5.83 3.76 2.60
CA PHE A 285 -4.36 3.59 2.55
C PHE A 285 -3.56 4.86 2.92
N GLY A 286 -4.21 6.01 3.10
CA GLY A 286 -3.57 7.30 3.33
C GLY A 286 -3.04 7.97 2.07
N GLU A 287 -2.54 9.20 2.24
CA GLU A 287 -2.22 10.10 1.11
C GLU A 287 -1.02 9.65 0.28
N LYS A 288 -0.02 8.99 0.86
CA LYS A 288 1.17 8.53 0.15
C LYS A 288 0.82 7.52 -0.96
N ILE A 289 -0.01 6.53 -0.62
CA ILE A 289 -0.46 5.48 -1.55
C ILE A 289 -1.52 6.05 -2.51
N GLY A 290 -2.42 6.92 -2.01
CA GLY A 290 -3.35 7.66 -2.87
C GLY A 290 -2.65 8.49 -3.95
N LEU A 291 -1.55 9.18 -3.62
CA LEU A 291 -0.81 10.00 -4.59
C LEU A 291 -0.10 9.15 -5.65
N TYR A 292 0.43 7.97 -5.28
CA TYR A 292 1.01 7.01 -6.22
C TYR A 292 -0.03 6.54 -7.25
N PHE A 293 -1.21 6.10 -6.82
CA PHE A 293 -2.26 5.65 -7.74
C PHE A 293 -2.85 6.81 -8.57
N ALA A 294 -2.89 8.03 -8.02
CA ALA A 294 -3.25 9.22 -8.80
C ALA A 294 -2.25 9.50 -9.95
N TRP A 295 -0.95 9.36 -9.68
CA TRP A 295 0.10 9.49 -10.70
C TRP A 295 -0.02 8.40 -11.77
N LEU A 296 -0.16 7.15 -11.35
CA LEU A 296 -0.31 6.01 -12.24
C LEU A 296 -1.56 6.14 -13.13
N GLY A 297 -2.68 6.60 -12.58
CA GLY A 297 -3.90 6.87 -13.34
C GLY A 297 -3.72 7.94 -14.41
N VAL A 298 -3.08 9.07 -14.08
CA VAL A 298 -2.76 10.14 -15.05
C VAL A 298 -1.80 9.65 -16.14
N TYR A 299 -0.78 8.89 -15.76
CA TYR A 299 0.20 8.32 -16.69
C TYR A 299 -0.48 7.37 -17.69
N THR A 300 -1.28 6.41 -17.21
CA THR A 300 -2.03 5.49 -18.06
C THR A 300 -3.02 6.24 -18.97
N GLN A 301 -3.74 7.23 -18.46
CA GLN A 301 -4.67 8.04 -19.27
C GLN A 301 -3.98 8.81 -20.39
N LEU A 302 -2.80 9.37 -20.14
CA LEU A 302 -2.03 10.10 -21.16
C LEU A 302 -1.25 9.17 -22.11
N LEU A 303 -0.99 7.92 -21.72
CA LEU A 303 -0.45 6.91 -22.64
C LEU A 303 -1.46 6.45 -23.70
N ILE A 304 -2.77 6.52 -23.46
CA ILE A 304 -3.80 6.13 -24.44
C ILE A 304 -3.63 6.85 -25.79
N PRO A 305 -3.61 8.19 -25.89
CA PRO A 305 -3.41 8.88 -27.17
C PRO A 305 -2.02 8.65 -27.78
N ALA A 306 -0.98 8.49 -26.95
CA ALA A 306 0.37 8.20 -27.44
C ALA A 306 0.46 6.79 -28.07
N SER A 307 -0.16 5.79 -27.44
CA SER A 307 -0.28 4.43 -27.94
C SER A 307 -1.13 4.36 -29.22
N ALA A 308 -2.27 5.07 -29.26
CA ALA A 308 -3.10 5.15 -30.45
C ALA A 308 -2.34 5.74 -31.66
N LEU A 309 -1.56 6.81 -31.44
CA LEU A 309 -0.70 7.38 -32.48
C LEU A 309 0.43 6.42 -32.87
N GLY A 310 1.11 5.79 -31.91
CA GLY A 310 2.17 4.83 -32.16
C GLY A 310 1.70 3.64 -33.01
N VAL A 311 0.52 3.09 -32.71
CA VAL A 311 -0.11 2.03 -33.51
C VAL A 311 -0.47 2.53 -34.92
N ALA A 312 -0.99 3.75 -35.07
CA ALA A 312 -1.27 4.32 -36.39
C ALA A 312 0.00 4.52 -37.24
N VAL A 313 1.11 4.93 -36.63
CA VAL A 313 2.42 5.09 -37.29
C VAL A 313 3.01 3.74 -37.68
N PHE A 314 2.89 2.72 -36.82
CA PHE A 314 3.32 1.35 -37.12
C PHE A 314 2.49 0.74 -38.27
N LEU A 315 1.16 0.88 -38.23
CA LEU A 315 0.27 0.45 -39.31
C LEU A 315 0.58 1.15 -40.65
N TYR A 316 0.91 2.44 -40.62
CA TYR A 316 1.38 3.15 -41.80
C TYR A 316 2.65 2.52 -42.38
N GLY A 317 3.66 2.24 -41.54
CA GLY A 317 4.88 1.55 -41.97
C GLY A 317 4.61 0.17 -42.57
N CYS A 318 3.70 -0.61 -41.99
CA CYS A 318 3.26 -1.90 -42.55
C CYS A 318 2.56 -1.76 -43.91
N LEU A 319 1.87 -0.66 -44.18
CA LEU A 319 1.20 -0.42 -45.46
C LEU A 319 2.16 0.11 -46.55
N THR A 320 3.25 0.78 -46.17
CA THR A 320 4.20 1.36 -47.14
C THR A 320 5.49 0.56 -47.33
N VAL A 321 5.75 -0.48 -46.54
CA VAL A 321 7.00 -1.28 -46.62
C VAL A 321 7.27 -1.84 -48.02
N ASP A 322 6.26 -2.38 -48.70
CA ASP A 322 6.39 -2.93 -50.04
C ASP A 322 6.43 -1.84 -51.14
N THR A 323 6.39 -0.55 -50.79
CA THR A 323 6.52 0.60 -51.72
C THR A 323 7.83 1.38 -51.54
N ASN A 324 8.64 1.04 -50.53
CA ASN A 324 9.87 1.76 -50.23
C ASN A 324 11.02 1.30 -51.14
N VAL A 325 11.48 2.19 -52.04
CA VAL A 325 12.51 1.88 -53.05
C VAL A 325 13.79 1.28 -52.44
N PRO A 326 14.43 1.85 -51.39
CA PRO A 326 15.57 1.21 -50.73
C PRO A 326 15.31 -0.21 -50.20
N SER A 327 14.12 -0.47 -49.64
CA SER A 327 13.76 -1.80 -49.16
C SER A 327 13.49 -2.79 -50.29
N GLN A 328 12.98 -2.32 -51.43
CA GLN A 328 12.85 -3.12 -52.65
C GLN A 328 14.21 -3.46 -53.24
N GLU A 329 15.10 -2.48 -53.42
CA GLU A 329 16.45 -2.67 -53.97
C GLU A 329 17.32 -3.63 -53.13
N MET A 330 17.22 -3.55 -51.79
CA MET A 330 17.89 -4.51 -50.89
C MET A 330 17.29 -5.91 -50.93
N CYS A 331 16.06 -6.07 -51.40
CA CYS A 331 15.35 -7.35 -51.49
C CYS A 331 15.34 -7.96 -52.90
N ASP A 332 15.85 -7.27 -53.93
CA ASP A 332 15.86 -7.75 -55.30
C ASP A 332 17.03 -8.72 -55.54
N GLU A 333 16.71 -9.99 -55.75
CA GLU A 333 17.69 -11.05 -56.04
C GLU A 333 18.35 -10.87 -57.42
N HIS A 334 17.72 -10.15 -58.36
CA HIS A 334 18.25 -9.98 -59.71
C HIS A 334 19.49 -9.09 -59.76
N LEU A 335 19.64 -8.17 -58.81
CA LEU A 335 20.76 -7.21 -58.75
C LEU A 335 22.09 -7.85 -58.31
N ASN A 336 22.07 -9.07 -57.73
CA ASN A 336 23.25 -9.89 -57.42
C ASN A 336 24.39 -9.17 -56.64
N PHE A 337 24.07 -8.18 -55.80
CA PHE A 337 25.06 -7.46 -55.02
C PHE A 337 25.74 -8.36 -53.96
N THR A 338 27.04 -8.58 -54.14
CA THR A 338 27.90 -9.34 -53.23
C THR A 338 28.63 -8.38 -52.30
N MET A 339 28.42 -8.53 -51.00
CA MET A 339 28.97 -7.69 -49.94
C MET A 339 30.26 -8.29 -49.36
N CYS A 340 31.17 -7.42 -48.93
CA CYS A 340 32.41 -7.83 -48.30
C CYS A 340 32.17 -8.59 -46.98
N PRO A 341 33.05 -9.54 -46.62
CA PRO A 341 33.00 -10.22 -45.31
C PRO A 341 33.12 -9.22 -44.16
N LEU A 342 32.40 -9.49 -43.08
CA LEU A 342 32.36 -8.65 -41.86
C LEU A 342 33.54 -8.91 -40.90
N CYS A 343 34.45 -9.83 -41.22
CA CYS A 343 35.59 -10.16 -40.36
C CYS A 343 36.91 -10.40 -41.12
N ASP A 344 38.03 -10.11 -40.47
CA ASP A 344 39.38 -10.04 -41.07
C ASP A 344 40.02 -11.38 -41.46
N ARG A 345 39.46 -12.54 -41.04
CA ARG A 345 40.18 -13.83 -41.12
C ARG A 345 39.45 -14.94 -41.87
N VAL A 346 38.26 -15.33 -41.41
CA VAL A 346 37.49 -16.45 -41.98
C VAL A 346 36.01 -16.08 -41.95
N CYS A 347 35.59 -15.33 -42.96
CA CYS A 347 34.20 -15.00 -43.24
C CYS A 347 33.99 -15.09 -44.75
N ASP A 348 32.89 -15.70 -45.17
CA ASP A 348 32.50 -15.75 -46.57
C ASP A 348 31.91 -14.40 -47.03
N TYR A 349 31.94 -14.18 -48.35
CA TYR A 349 31.16 -13.12 -48.98
C TYR A 349 29.66 -13.46 -48.88
N TRP A 350 28.83 -12.45 -48.68
CA TRP A 350 27.39 -12.62 -48.48
C TRP A 350 26.59 -11.76 -49.46
N GLN A 351 25.38 -12.21 -49.82
CA GLN A 351 24.52 -11.48 -50.76
C GLN A 351 23.62 -10.50 -50.02
N LEU A 352 23.44 -9.29 -50.55
CA LEU A 352 22.65 -8.23 -49.91
C LEU A 352 21.19 -8.65 -49.65
N SER A 353 20.61 -9.41 -50.57
CA SER A 353 19.25 -9.97 -50.48
C SER A 353 19.02 -10.84 -49.22
N SER A 354 20.06 -11.47 -48.68
CA SER A 354 19.94 -12.28 -47.46
C SER A 354 19.52 -11.49 -46.21
N ILE A 355 19.69 -10.15 -46.21
CA ILE A 355 19.33 -9.25 -45.12
C ILE A 355 17.99 -8.51 -45.40
N CYS A 356 17.26 -8.88 -46.46
CA CYS A 356 15.96 -8.31 -46.83
C CYS A 356 14.94 -8.23 -45.67
N SER A 357 14.86 -9.27 -44.82
CA SER A 357 13.97 -9.28 -43.65
C SER A 357 14.31 -8.18 -42.64
N THR A 358 15.59 -7.99 -42.33
CA THR A 358 16.08 -6.92 -41.46
C THR A 358 15.87 -5.55 -42.11
N ALA A 359 16.12 -5.41 -43.42
CA ALA A 359 15.91 -4.15 -44.13
C ALA A 359 14.44 -3.69 -44.13
N ARG A 360 13.50 -4.64 -44.30
CA ARG A 360 12.06 -4.37 -44.14
C ARG A 360 11.70 -4.04 -42.69
N ALA A 361 12.25 -4.76 -41.71
CA ALA A 361 12.03 -4.49 -40.29
C ALA A 361 12.55 -3.10 -39.88
N SER A 362 13.74 -2.68 -40.34
CA SER A 362 14.28 -1.34 -40.12
C SER A 362 13.33 -0.26 -40.64
N TYR A 363 12.77 -0.40 -41.85
CA TYR A 363 11.82 0.59 -42.39
C TYR A 363 10.53 0.71 -41.57
N LEU A 364 10.07 -0.36 -40.90
CA LEU A 364 8.91 -0.27 -40.00
C LEU A 364 9.15 0.67 -38.81
N PHE A 365 10.40 0.79 -38.35
CA PHE A 365 10.81 1.68 -37.26
C PHE A 365 11.35 3.04 -37.74
N ASP A 366 12.04 3.07 -38.88
CA ASP A 366 12.74 4.23 -39.44
C ASP A 366 12.04 4.71 -40.74
N ASN A 367 10.82 5.25 -40.58
CA ASN A 367 10.08 5.88 -41.67
C ASN A 367 9.85 7.37 -41.40
N HIS A 368 9.44 8.13 -42.43
CA HIS A 368 9.24 9.58 -42.28
C HIS A 368 8.20 9.95 -41.20
N THR A 369 7.25 9.05 -40.91
CA THR A 369 6.20 9.27 -39.92
C THR A 369 6.72 9.06 -38.49
N THR A 370 7.74 8.22 -38.26
CA THR A 370 8.35 8.06 -36.93
C THR A 370 9.16 9.28 -36.49
N VAL A 371 9.66 10.10 -37.43
CA VAL A 371 10.20 11.45 -37.12
C VAL A 371 9.11 12.36 -36.52
N GLY A 372 7.91 12.36 -37.11
CA GLY A 372 6.75 13.08 -36.56
C GLY A 372 6.32 12.55 -35.19
N PHE A 373 6.37 11.23 -35.00
CA PHE A 373 6.10 10.59 -33.71
C PHE A 373 7.13 10.98 -32.64
N ALA A 374 8.42 11.09 -32.97
CA ALA A 374 9.46 11.52 -32.04
C ALA A 374 9.25 12.97 -31.55
N ILE A 375 8.84 13.88 -32.44
CA ILE A 375 8.45 15.26 -32.09
C ILE A 375 7.22 15.23 -31.16
N PHE A 376 6.20 14.43 -31.50
CA PHE A 376 5.01 14.25 -30.66
C PHE A 376 5.39 13.73 -29.27
N MET A 377 6.23 12.70 -29.15
CA MET A 377 6.64 12.12 -27.87
C MET A 377 7.41 13.10 -26.99
N SER A 378 8.21 13.98 -27.62
CA SER A 378 8.93 15.06 -26.94
C SER A 378 7.97 16.10 -26.34
N LEU A 379 6.95 16.51 -27.11
CA LEU A 379 5.89 17.41 -26.63
C LEU A 379 4.99 16.72 -25.58
N TRP A 380 4.66 15.45 -25.78
CA TRP A 380 3.86 14.63 -24.89
C TRP A 380 4.51 14.54 -23.50
N ALA A 381 5.83 14.34 -23.42
CA ALA A 381 6.54 14.29 -22.15
C ALA A 381 6.43 15.62 -21.36
N ALA A 382 6.56 16.76 -22.06
CA ALA A 382 6.37 18.08 -21.45
C ALA A 382 4.92 18.30 -20.99
N VAL A 383 3.93 17.93 -21.81
CA VAL A 383 2.50 18.00 -21.48
C VAL A 383 2.16 17.10 -20.29
N PHE A 384 2.71 15.89 -20.23
CA PHE A 384 2.55 14.95 -19.12
C PHE A 384 3.05 15.55 -17.80
N LEU A 385 4.27 16.09 -17.78
CA LEU A 385 4.84 16.69 -16.58
C LEU A 385 4.04 17.91 -16.10
N GLU A 386 3.62 18.80 -17.01
CA GLU A 386 2.81 19.97 -16.64
C GLU A 386 1.38 19.60 -16.23
N HIS A 387 0.76 18.60 -16.88
CA HIS A 387 -0.53 18.06 -16.47
C HIS A 387 -0.43 17.42 -15.08
N TRP A 388 0.60 16.62 -14.82
CA TRP A 388 0.83 16.02 -13.51
C TRP A 388 1.04 17.08 -12.43
N LYS A 389 1.91 18.09 -12.63
CA LYS A 389 2.09 19.20 -11.67
C LYS A 389 0.77 19.90 -11.34
N ARG A 390 -0.08 20.15 -12.34
CA ARG A 390 -1.42 20.74 -12.14
C ARG A 390 -2.32 19.81 -11.33
N ARG A 391 -2.38 18.52 -11.68
CA ARG A 391 -3.19 17.52 -10.97
C ARG A 391 -2.71 17.33 -9.53
N GLN A 392 -1.41 17.27 -9.30
CA GLN A 392 -0.78 17.20 -7.98
C GLN A 392 -1.19 18.40 -7.12
N ARG A 393 -1.14 19.64 -7.63
CA ARG A 393 -1.61 20.83 -6.87
C ARG A 393 -3.11 20.76 -6.56
N CYS A 394 -3.94 20.31 -7.50
CA CYS A 394 -5.37 20.13 -7.26
C CYS A 394 -5.62 19.10 -6.15
N LEU A 395 -4.90 17.97 -6.16
CA LEU A 395 -4.97 16.93 -5.13
C LEU A 395 -4.42 17.42 -3.79
N GLN A 396 -3.29 18.14 -3.77
CA GLN A 396 -2.72 18.73 -2.57
C GLN A 396 -3.70 19.71 -1.90
N HIS A 397 -4.48 20.45 -2.68
CA HIS A 397 -5.55 21.30 -2.17
C HIS A 397 -6.77 20.49 -1.71
N SER A 398 -7.33 19.60 -2.54
CA SER A 398 -8.53 18.82 -2.19
C SER A 398 -8.29 17.79 -1.07
N TRP A 399 -7.03 17.45 -0.82
CA TRP A 399 -6.61 16.58 0.28
C TRP A 399 -6.00 17.36 1.45
N ASP A 400 -5.97 18.69 1.36
CA ASP A 400 -5.52 19.61 2.40
C ASP A 400 -4.08 19.39 2.92
N LEU A 401 -3.22 18.88 2.02
CA LEU A 401 -1.79 18.62 2.24
C LEU A 401 -0.92 19.90 2.24
N THR A 402 -1.52 21.08 2.29
CA THR A 402 -0.79 22.36 2.26
C THR A 402 -0.13 22.64 3.62
N GLY A 403 1.19 22.79 3.63
CA GLY A 403 1.99 23.07 4.84
C GLY A 403 2.42 21.87 5.67
N MET A 404 2.19 20.63 5.22
CA MET A 404 2.68 19.43 5.93
C MET A 404 4.21 19.28 5.86
N GLU A 405 4.84 19.75 4.79
CA GLU A 405 6.29 19.66 4.56
C GLU A 405 7.08 20.49 5.62
N ASP A 406 6.60 21.69 5.96
CA ASP A 406 7.22 22.55 6.99
C ASP A 406 7.19 21.91 8.39
N ASP A 407 6.11 21.18 8.72
CA ASP A 407 5.97 20.48 10.00
C ASP A 407 6.83 19.19 10.04
N GLU A 408 7.08 18.51 8.92
CA GLU A 408 8.03 17.38 8.87
C GLU A 408 9.49 17.85 8.99
N VAL A 409 9.89 18.91 8.28
CA VAL A 409 11.25 19.47 8.38
C VAL A 409 11.56 19.91 9.82
N ARG A 410 10.61 20.58 10.48
CA ARG A 410 10.75 20.95 11.90
C ARG A 410 10.88 19.73 12.81
N LYS A 411 10.11 18.66 12.58
CA LYS A 411 10.23 17.41 13.36
C LYS A 411 11.60 16.77 13.23
N VAL A 412 12.18 16.77 12.02
CA VAL A 412 13.54 16.26 11.78
C VAL A 412 14.62 17.14 12.41
N GLN A 413 14.39 18.45 12.52
CA GLN A 413 15.31 19.40 13.19
C GLN A 413 15.16 19.45 14.73
N SER A 414 14.08 18.89 15.28
CA SER A 414 13.82 18.80 16.73
C SER A 414 14.21 17.45 17.35
N ILE A 415 14.80 16.56 16.56
CA ILE A 415 15.39 15.27 16.96
C ILE A 415 16.91 15.42 16.85
#